data_AF-A0A022S2R0-F1
#
_entry.id   AF-A0A022S2R0-F1
#
_cell.length_a   1.000
_cell.length_b   1.000
_cell.length_c   1.000
_cell.angle_alpha   90.00
_cell.angle_beta   90.00
_cell.angle_gamma   90.00
#
_symmetry.space_group_name_H-M   'P 1'
#
loop_
_entity.id
_entity.type
_entity.pdbx_description
1 polymer ?
#
loop_
_entity_poly.entity_id
_entity_poly.type
_entity_poly.pdbx_seq_one_letter_code
_entity_poly.pdbx_strand_id
1 'polypeptide(L)'
;MGSQPPPPPPPANAEDYSAAATLIPFPRRIPLLRGPIKATQSDDPSSGPYILAFKNPRAWATAYESSKALITSQCEAGSRIGCSISASSKCKPPWWKILLGISPKQDYGEREKCEEIEMRACFAAAKEKCGVFANQRCAPAFENARIEVSGLGLKLADRKNSYGVGIWGIDKSWGEFRNNYEVTNIRGRDLLGLDDANSIEEYLRKNS
;
A
#
# COMPACT_ATOMS: atom_id res chain seq x y z
N MET A 1 -56.08 -10.84 36.92
CA MET A 1 -55.08 -11.09 35.86
C MET A 1 -53.87 -10.22 36.18
N GLY A 2 -52.83 -10.79 36.78
CA GLY A 2 -51.61 -10.04 37.12
C GLY A 2 -50.64 -10.07 35.95
N SER A 3 -50.36 -8.91 35.36
CA SER A 3 -49.40 -8.77 34.27
C SER A 3 -47.98 -8.98 34.81
N GLN A 4 -47.25 -9.95 34.26
CA GLN A 4 -45.82 -10.10 34.56
C GLN A 4 -45.04 -8.90 34.02
N PRO A 5 -44.09 -8.34 34.79
CA PRO A 5 -43.20 -7.31 34.29
C PRO A 5 -42.25 -7.88 33.22
N PRO A 6 -41.80 -7.04 32.26
CA PRO A 6 -40.91 -7.48 31.19
C PRO A 6 -39.57 -7.97 31.73
N PRO A 7 -38.92 -8.95 31.07
CA PRO A 7 -37.64 -9.47 31.51
C PRO A 7 -36.57 -8.35 31.49
N PRO A 8 -35.63 -8.36 32.44
CA PRO A 8 -34.57 -7.37 32.51
C PRO A 8 -33.68 -7.43 31.25
N PRO A 9 -33.14 -6.29 30.81
CA PRO A 9 -32.23 -6.26 29.68
C PRO A 9 -30.98 -7.11 29.99
N PRO A 10 -30.41 -7.81 28.99
CA PRO A 10 -29.22 -8.61 29.19
C PRO A 10 -28.05 -7.73 29.68
N PRO A 11 -27.15 -8.27 30.52
CA PRO A 11 -26.01 -7.52 31.04
C PRO A 11 -25.10 -7.04 29.92
N ALA A 12 -24.56 -5.83 30.05
CA ALA A 12 -23.77 -5.12 29.04
C ALA A 12 -22.45 -5.80 28.64
N ASN A 13 -22.08 -6.90 29.32
CA ASN A 13 -20.84 -7.65 29.11
C ASN A 13 -21.13 -9.16 28.89
N ALA A 14 -22.11 -9.50 28.05
CA ALA A 14 -22.22 -10.87 27.58
C ALA A 14 -21.12 -11.09 26.53
N GLU A 15 -20.01 -11.73 26.91
CA GLU A 15 -19.00 -12.15 25.95
C GLU A 15 -19.66 -13.09 24.92
N ASP A 16 -19.46 -12.79 23.63
CA ASP A 16 -20.03 -13.57 22.54
C ASP A 16 -19.29 -14.91 22.41
N TYR A 17 -19.83 -15.94 23.04
CA TYR A 17 -19.35 -17.32 22.96
C TYR A 17 -19.89 -18.09 21.74
N SER A 18 -20.47 -17.42 20.75
CA SER A 18 -20.97 -18.10 19.56
C SER A 18 -19.84 -18.75 18.76
N ALA A 19 -20.15 -19.83 18.05
CA ALA A 19 -19.20 -20.47 17.14
C ALA A 19 -18.66 -19.51 16.06
N ALA A 20 -19.37 -18.42 15.76
CA ALA A 20 -18.90 -17.39 14.84
C ALA A 20 -17.73 -16.57 15.41
N ALA A 21 -17.68 -16.37 16.74
CA ALA A 21 -16.60 -15.66 17.42
C ALA A 21 -15.27 -16.43 17.40
N THR A 22 -15.30 -17.75 17.15
CA THR A 22 -14.10 -18.58 17.01
C THR A 22 -13.65 -18.77 15.55
N LEU A 23 -14.42 -18.28 14.58
CA LEU A 23 -14.02 -18.35 13.17
C LEU A 23 -12.99 -17.27 12.85
N ILE A 24 -11.77 -17.70 12.55
CA ILE A 24 -10.77 -16.84 11.91
C ILE A 24 -11.05 -16.90 10.39
N PRO A 25 -11.64 -15.87 9.77
CA PRO A 25 -11.87 -15.90 8.34
C PRO A 25 -10.53 -15.96 7.63
N PHE A 26 -10.37 -16.90 6.70
CA PHE A 26 -9.26 -16.84 5.78
C PHE A 26 -9.37 -15.53 4.99
N PRO A 27 -8.32 -14.68 4.99
CA PRO A 27 -8.36 -13.46 4.21
C PRO A 27 -8.63 -13.84 2.75
N ARG A 28 -9.58 -13.14 2.12
CA ARG A 28 -9.87 -13.32 0.70
C ARG A 28 -8.56 -13.20 -0.07
N ARG A 29 -8.35 -14.08 -1.06
CA ARG A 29 -7.14 -14.04 -1.90
C ARG A 29 -6.94 -12.61 -2.40
N ILE A 30 -5.84 -11.99 -1.97
CA ILE A 30 -5.44 -10.68 -2.43
C ILE A 30 -5.21 -10.84 -3.95
N PRO A 31 -5.96 -10.11 -4.80
CA PRO A 31 -5.73 -10.15 -6.23
C PRO A 31 -4.26 -9.84 -6.49
N LEU A 32 -3.59 -10.66 -7.28
CA LEU A 32 -2.20 -10.38 -7.64
C LEU A 32 -2.14 -9.00 -8.30
N LEU A 33 -1.32 -8.10 -7.73
CA LEU A 33 -1.13 -6.74 -8.25
C LEU A 33 -0.62 -6.76 -9.69
N ARG A 34 0.05 -7.87 -10.08
CA ARG A 34 0.63 -8.08 -11.39
C ARG A 34 0.21 -9.43 -11.96
N GLY A 35 -0.08 -9.48 -13.25
CA GLY A 35 -0.36 -10.70 -14.00
C GLY A 35 0.73 -10.99 -15.04
N PRO A 36 0.83 -12.23 -15.55
CA PRO A 36 1.83 -12.57 -16.55
C PRO A 36 1.49 -11.99 -17.93
N ILE A 37 2.41 -11.29 -18.57
CA ILE A 37 2.36 -10.89 -19.98
C ILE A 37 3.52 -11.55 -20.73
N LYS A 38 3.42 -11.65 -22.06
CA LYS A 38 4.53 -12.17 -22.86
C LYS A 38 5.74 -11.25 -22.74
N ALA A 39 6.91 -11.85 -22.57
CA ALA A 39 8.18 -11.14 -22.68
C ALA A 39 8.37 -10.62 -24.11
N THR A 40 8.92 -9.42 -24.24
CA THR A 40 9.32 -8.82 -25.51
C THR A 40 10.81 -9.02 -25.76
N GLN A 41 11.30 -8.75 -26.96
CA GLN A 41 12.74 -8.79 -27.26
C GLN A 41 13.56 -7.79 -26.41
N SER A 42 12.90 -6.77 -25.83
CA SER A 42 13.52 -5.80 -24.91
C SER A 42 13.70 -6.32 -23.47
N ASP A 43 13.12 -7.48 -23.16
CA ASP A 43 13.18 -8.10 -21.84
C ASP A 43 14.36 -9.06 -21.74
N ASP A 44 14.81 -9.30 -20.50
CA ASP A 44 15.87 -10.25 -20.23
C ASP A 44 15.45 -11.68 -20.65
N PRO A 45 16.14 -12.31 -21.61
CA PRO A 45 15.82 -13.66 -22.06
C PRO A 45 15.86 -14.70 -20.94
N SER A 46 16.62 -14.46 -19.87
CA SER A 46 16.74 -15.37 -18.73
C SER A 46 15.48 -15.46 -17.86
N SER A 47 14.61 -14.45 -17.94
CA SER A 47 13.34 -14.38 -17.17
C SER A 47 12.25 -15.32 -17.71
N GLY A 48 12.48 -15.96 -18.86
CA GLY A 48 11.54 -16.86 -19.50
C GLY A 48 10.50 -16.14 -20.37
N PRO A 49 9.49 -16.89 -20.88
CA PRO A 49 8.56 -16.35 -21.88
C PRO A 49 7.53 -15.37 -21.32
N TYR A 50 7.46 -15.20 -20.00
CA TYR A 50 6.47 -14.36 -19.33
C TYR A 50 7.10 -13.49 -18.25
N ILE A 51 6.63 -12.24 -18.17
CA ILE A 51 7.01 -11.27 -17.15
C ILE A 51 5.77 -10.74 -16.43
N LEU A 52 5.92 -10.21 -15.22
CA LEU A 52 4.80 -9.69 -14.42
C LEU A 52 4.54 -8.22 -14.74
N ALA A 53 3.29 -7.90 -15.10
CA ALA A 53 2.83 -6.53 -15.37
C ALA A 53 1.60 -6.15 -14.55
N PHE A 54 1.52 -4.89 -14.16
CA PHE A 54 0.29 -4.28 -13.65
C PHE A 54 -0.78 -4.28 -14.74
N LYS A 55 -2.03 -4.56 -14.36
CA LYS A 55 -3.16 -4.68 -15.28
C LYS A 55 -3.46 -3.41 -16.08
N ASN A 56 -3.19 -2.24 -15.50
CA ASN A 56 -3.36 -0.95 -16.16
C ASN A 56 -2.55 0.14 -15.42
N PRO A 57 -2.35 1.31 -16.04
CA PRO A 57 -1.64 2.44 -15.44
C PRO A 57 -2.20 2.88 -14.09
N ARG A 58 -3.53 2.88 -13.93
CA ARG A 58 -4.18 3.23 -12.66
C ARG A 58 -3.81 2.26 -11.53
N ALA A 59 -3.74 0.96 -11.82
CA ALA A 59 -3.33 -0.06 -10.86
C ALA A 59 -1.86 0.12 -10.45
N TRP A 60 -0.98 0.46 -11.40
CA TRP A 60 0.41 0.81 -11.11
C TRP A 60 0.50 2.05 -10.20
N ALA A 61 -0.18 3.14 -10.55
CA ALA A 61 -0.14 4.40 -9.79
C ALA A 61 -0.69 4.21 -8.36
N THR A 62 -1.81 3.49 -8.23
CA THR A 62 -2.39 3.16 -6.92
C THR A 62 -1.44 2.31 -6.08
N ALA A 63 -0.77 1.33 -6.69
CA ALA A 63 0.20 0.49 -6.00
C ALA A 63 1.46 1.28 -5.59
N TYR A 64 1.90 2.23 -6.43
CA TYR A 64 3.02 3.11 -6.14
C TYR A 64 2.73 4.01 -4.94
N GLU A 65 1.62 4.74 -4.98
CA GLU A 65 1.21 5.66 -3.91
C GLU A 65 0.91 4.93 -2.60
N SER A 66 0.23 3.77 -2.65
CA SER A 66 -0.01 2.98 -1.44
C SER A 66 1.29 2.46 -0.82
N SER A 67 2.25 2.01 -1.63
CA SER A 67 3.56 1.58 -1.14
C SER A 67 4.34 2.74 -0.52
N LYS A 68 4.34 3.90 -1.18
CA LYS A 68 5.00 5.13 -0.70
C LYS A 68 4.38 5.63 0.60
N ALA A 69 3.05 5.61 0.71
CA ALA A 69 2.32 5.96 1.93
C ALA A 69 2.65 5.00 3.07
N LEU A 70 2.71 3.68 2.80
CA LEU A 70 3.06 2.68 3.79
C LEU A 70 4.49 2.88 4.33
N ILE A 71 5.47 3.06 3.45
CA ILE A 71 6.87 3.31 3.87
C ILE A 71 6.98 4.62 4.64
N THR A 72 6.32 5.68 4.18
CA THR A 72 6.26 6.97 4.90
C THR A 72 5.69 6.77 6.31
N SER A 73 4.56 6.08 6.44
CA SER A 73 3.91 5.83 7.72
C SER A 73 4.79 5.02 8.68
N GLN A 74 5.50 4.00 8.18
CA GLN A 74 6.43 3.20 9.00
C GLN A 74 7.63 4.03 9.44
N CYS A 75 8.18 4.85 8.54
CA CYS A 75 9.27 5.77 8.85
C CYS A 75 8.85 6.81 9.90
N GLU A 76 7.65 7.39 9.79
CA GLU A 76 7.12 8.32 10.79
C GLU A 76 6.91 7.65 12.14
N ALA A 77 6.37 6.43 12.17
CA ALA A 77 6.22 5.68 13.41
C ALA A 77 7.57 5.43 14.10
N GLY A 78 8.58 4.99 13.35
CA GLY A 78 9.94 4.81 13.85
C GLY A 78 10.58 6.14 14.31
N SER A 79 10.37 7.21 13.54
CA SER A 79 10.87 8.54 13.86
C SER A 79 10.24 9.12 15.13
N ARG A 80 8.96 8.83 15.39
CA ARG A 80 8.30 9.25 16.64
C ARG A 80 8.99 8.66 17.86
N ILE A 81 9.37 7.38 17.81
CA ILE A 81 10.11 6.69 18.87
C ILE A 81 11.55 7.23 18.95
N GLY A 82 12.24 7.38 17.82
CA GLY A 82 13.60 7.92 17.81
C GLY A 82 13.68 9.35 18.35
N CYS A 83 12.71 10.20 17.99
CA CYS A 83 12.63 11.57 18.46
C CYS A 83 12.27 11.67 19.95
N SER A 84 11.42 10.79 20.50
CA SER A 84 11.15 10.81 21.94
C SER A 84 12.38 10.43 22.76
N ILE A 85 13.15 9.44 22.29
CA ILE A 85 14.43 9.06 22.91
C ILE A 85 15.43 10.22 22.81
N SER A 86 15.54 10.84 21.63
CA SER A 86 16.45 11.97 21.41
C SER A 86 16.07 13.17 22.30
N ALA A 87 14.79 13.54 22.36
CA ALA A 87 14.29 14.61 23.21
C ALA A 87 14.62 14.36 24.68
N SER A 88 14.32 13.16 25.19
CA SER A 88 14.66 12.83 26.58
C SER A 88 16.16 12.83 26.84
N SER A 89 16.97 12.40 25.86
CA SER A 89 18.43 12.42 25.98
C SER A 89 19.02 13.84 26.03
N LYS A 90 18.38 14.82 25.38
CA LYS A 90 18.78 16.22 25.38
C LYS A 90 18.30 16.97 26.62
N CYS A 91 17.11 16.65 27.11
CA CYS A 91 16.48 17.35 28.23
C CYS A 91 16.79 16.75 29.61
N LYS A 92 17.39 15.55 29.67
CA LYS A 92 17.82 14.97 30.94
C LYS A 92 18.95 15.78 31.58
N PRO A 93 18.98 15.90 32.92
CA PRO A 93 20.07 16.55 33.60
C PRO A 93 21.37 15.73 33.45
N PRO A 94 22.54 16.39 33.47
CA PRO A 94 23.82 15.69 33.43
C PRO A 94 23.93 14.66 34.57
N TRP A 95 24.41 13.46 34.23
CA TRP A 95 24.54 12.33 35.16
C TRP A 95 25.37 12.65 36.41
N TRP A 96 26.39 13.50 36.29
CA TRP A 96 27.23 13.91 37.42
C TRP A 96 26.46 14.71 38.49
N LYS A 97 25.42 15.47 38.11
CA LYS A 97 24.54 16.16 39.07
C LYS A 97 23.64 15.21 39.84
N ILE A 98 23.32 14.06 39.26
CA ILE A 98 22.56 12.99 39.94
C ILE A 98 23.49 12.27 40.94
N LEU A 99 24.72 11.93 40.53
CA LEU A 99 25.68 11.24 41.40
C LEU A 99 26.14 12.05 42.60
N LEU A 100 26.30 13.37 42.45
CA LEU A 100 26.73 14.22 43.58
C LEU A 100 25.58 14.58 44.54
N GLY A 101 24.36 14.09 44.31
CA GLY A 101 23.20 14.43 45.15
C GLY A 101 22.76 15.89 45.07
N ILE A 102 23.39 16.70 44.20
CA ILE A 102 23.09 18.12 43.93
C ILE A 102 21.98 18.23 42.88
N SER A 103 21.17 17.19 42.68
CA SER A 103 20.02 17.33 41.80
C SER A 103 19.06 18.33 42.46
N PRO A 104 18.79 19.49 41.84
CA PRO A 104 17.60 20.24 42.23
C PRO A 104 16.43 19.26 42.11
N LYS A 105 15.41 19.37 42.99
CA LYS A 105 14.13 18.68 42.78
C LYS A 105 13.79 18.89 41.31
N GLN A 106 13.90 17.83 40.49
CA GLN A 106 13.73 17.95 39.05
C GLN A 106 12.38 18.64 38.86
N ASP A 107 12.38 19.83 38.26
CA ASP A 107 11.12 20.41 37.83
C ASP A 107 10.67 19.57 36.63
N TYR A 108 9.87 18.54 36.93
CA TYR A 108 9.30 17.66 35.93
C TYR A 108 8.54 18.46 34.86
N GLY A 109 8.00 19.63 35.21
CA GLY A 109 7.34 20.52 34.26
C GLY A 109 8.29 21.23 33.31
N GLU A 110 9.48 21.67 33.76
CA GLU A 110 10.49 22.23 32.86
C GLU A 110 11.06 21.17 31.91
N ARG A 111 11.27 19.95 32.41
CA ARG A 111 11.74 18.83 31.59
C ARG A 111 10.71 18.44 30.55
N GLU A 112 9.45 18.32 30.93
CA GLU A 112 8.35 18.00 30.01
C GLU A 112 8.25 19.03 28.88
N LYS A 113 8.31 20.34 29.20
CA LYS A 113 8.32 21.41 28.19
C LYS A 113 9.50 21.29 27.23
N CYS A 114 10.69 21.01 27.74
CA CYS A 114 11.88 20.79 26.91
C CYS A 114 11.66 19.58 25.98
N GLU A 115 11.19 18.46 26.52
CA GLU A 115 10.97 17.23 25.75
C GLU A 115 9.91 17.43 24.66
N GLU A 116 8.84 18.17 24.93
CA GLU A 116 7.80 18.50 23.95
C GLU A 116 8.36 19.35 22.79
N ILE A 117 9.15 20.39 23.10
CA ILE A 117 9.76 21.27 22.09
C ILE A 117 10.74 20.48 21.22
N GLU A 118 11.64 19.71 21.83
CA GLU A 118 12.63 18.89 21.13
C GLU A 118 11.98 17.80 20.28
N MET A 119 10.94 17.14 20.82
CA MET A 119 10.18 16.12 20.09
C MET A 119 9.49 16.73 18.88
N ARG A 120 8.83 17.89 19.04
CA ARG A 120 8.13 18.58 17.94
C ARG A 120 9.09 18.97 16.83
N ALA A 121 10.23 19.58 17.17
CA ALA A 121 11.25 19.99 16.21
C ALA A 121 11.86 18.79 15.47
N CYS A 122 12.25 17.75 16.21
CA CYS A 122 12.78 16.52 15.62
C CYS A 122 11.78 15.83 14.69
N PHE A 123 10.53 15.68 15.13
CA PHE A 123 9.52 14.95 14.37
C PHE A 123 9.09 15.70 13.11
N ALA A 124 9.00 17.03 13.16
CA ALA A 124 8.74 17.85 11.97
C ALA A 124 9.82 17.65 10.90
N ALA A 125 11.09 17.69 11.28
CA ALA A 125 12.21 17.44 10.35
C ALA A 125 12.23 15.98 9.84
N ALA A 126 11.79 15.03 10.67
CA ALA A 126 11.75 13.62 10.28
C ALA A 126 10.66 13.33 9.23
N LYS A 127 9.49 13.99 9.30
CA LYS A 127 8.40 13.80 8.31
C LYS A 127 8.84 14.08 6.87
N GLU A 128 9.54 15.20 6.66
CA GLU A 128 10.08 15.54 5.34
C GLU A 128 11.06 14.47 4.83
N LYS A 129 12.00 14.06 5.70
CA LYS A 129 12.98 13.01 5.39
C LYS A 129 12.31 11.66 5.11
N CYS A 130 11.22 11.33 5.79
CA CYS A 130 10.46 10.11 5.56
C CYS A 130 9.82 10.09 4.17
N GLY A 131 9.31 11.22 3.68
CA GLY A 131 8.79 11.32 2.31
C GLY A 131 9.87 11.09 1.25
N VAL A 132 11.05 11.71 1.44
CA VAL A 132 12.21 11.51 0.55
C VAL A 132 12.68 10.06 0.59
N PHE A 133 12.80 9.47 1.79
CA PHE A 133 13.17 8.07 1.98
C PHE A 133 12.19 7.12 1.31
N ALA A 134 10.88 7.34 1.48
CA ALA A 134 9.85 6.54 0.83
C ALA A 134 9.98 6.60 -0.70
N ASN A 135 10.20 7.78 -1.27
CA ASN A 135 10.40 7.95 -2.70
C ASN A 135 11.65 7.18 -3.20
N GLN A 136 12.78 7.30 -2.50
CA GLN A 136 14.02 6.60 -2.84
C GLN A 136 13.90 5.07 -2.78
N ARG A 137 13.04 4.54 -1.91
CA ARG A 137 12.80 3.09 -1.79
C ARG A 137 11.75 2.59 -2.79
N CYS A 138 10.69 3.35 -3.02
CA CYS A 138 9.62 2.96 -3.92
C CYS A 138 10.01 3.12 -5.40
N ALA A 139 10.64 4.22 -5.79
CA ALA A 139 10.87 4.53 -7.20
C ALA A 139 11.63 3.41 -7.94
N PRO A 140 12.76 2.86 -7.44
CA PRO A 140 13.50 1.82 -8.17
C PRO A 140 12.68 0.53 -8.39
N ALA A 141 11.80 0.18 -7.45
CA ALA A 141 10.97 -1.02 -7.54
C ALA A 141 9.80 -0.89 -8.54
N PHE A 142 9.40 0.36 -8.85
CA PHE A 142 8.28 0.66 -9.75
C PHE A 142 8.72 1.19 -11.11
N GLU A 143 9.94 1.74 -11.22
CA GLU A 143 10.52 2.31 -12.44
C GLU A 143 10.51 1.31 -13.60
N ASN A 144 10.90 0.06 -13.35
CA ASN A 144 10.96 -0.99 -14.37
C ASN A 144 9.77 -1.93 -14.34
N ALA A 145 8.76 -1.65 -13.50
CA ALA A 145 7.57 -2.46 -13.47
C ALA A 145 6.80 -2.32 -14.79
N ARG A 146 6.40 -3.45 -15.37
CA ARG A 146 5.63 -3.50 -16.61
C ARG A 146 4.19 -3.11 -16.33
N ILE A 147 3.58 -2.42 -17.28
CA ILE A 147 2.20 -1.97 -17.22
C ILE A 147 1.52 -2.37 -18.52
N GLU A 148 0.47 -3.17 -18.43
CA GLU A 148 -0.40 -3.50 -19.54
C GLU A 148 -1.17 -2.25 -19.96
N VAL A 149 -1.02 -1.88 -21.23
CA VAL A 149 -1.84 -0.87 -21.89
C VAL A 149 -2.67 -1.66 -22.88
N SER A 150 -3.86 -2.09 -22.47
CA SER A 150 -4.80 -2.61 -23.45
C SER A 150 -5.12 -1.47 -24.40
N GLY A 151 -4.83 -1.64 -25.70
CA GLY A 151 -5.14 -0.64 -26.72
C GLY A 151 -6.55 -0.10 -26.50
N LEU A 152 -6.66 1.20 -26.25
CA LEU A 152 -7.92 1.91 -26.11
C LEU A 152 -8.79 1.61 -27.35
N GLY A 153 -9.68 0.64 -27.24
CA GLY A 153 -10.72 0.36 -28.24
C GLY A 153 -10.37 -0.60 -29.37
N LEU A 154 -10.02 -1.86 -29.09
CA LEU A 154 -10.49 -2.92 -29.97
C LEU A 154 -11.97 -3.17 -29.67
N LYS A 155 -12.81 -2.59 -30.53
CA LYS A 155 -14.24 -2.88 -30.65
C LYS A 155 -14.49 -4.35 -30.31
N LEU A 156 -15.41 -4.56 -29.36
CA LEU A 156 -16.16 -5.78 -29.20
C LEU A 156 -16.40 -6.38 -30.59
N ALA A 157 -15.62 -7.41 -30.95
CA ALA A 157 -15.87 -8.13 -32.18
C ALA A 157 -17.30 -8.65 -32.06
N ASP A 158 -18.14 -8.12 -32.94
CA ASP A 158 -19.54 -8.43 -33.10
C ASP A 158 -19.72 -9.95 -33.01
N ARG A 159 -20.14 -10.44 -31.83
CA ARG A 159 -20.40 -11.86 -31.61
C ARG A 159 -21.74 -12.15 -32.28
N LYS A 160 -21.70 -12.32 -33.60
CA LYS A 160 -22.80 -12.92 -34.35
C LYS A 160 -23.16 -14.25 -33.70
N ASN A 161 -24.44 -14.35 -33.35
CA ASN A 161 -25.12 -15.54 -32.90
C ASN A 161 -24.66 -16.77 -33.69
N SER A 162 -24.14 -17.78 -32.99
CA SER A 162 -24.42 -19.17 -33.36
C SER A 162 -24.85 -19.94 -32.12
N TYR A 163 -25.97 -20.62 -32.28
CA TYR A 163 -26.67 -21.44 -31.32
C TYR A 163 -25.88 -22.73 -31.05
N GLY A 164 -25.89 -23.20 -29.80
CA GLY A 164 -25.34 -24.51 -29.47
C GLY A 164 -25.19 -24.73 -27.96
N VAL A 165 -26.16 -25.45 -27.39
CA VAL A 165 -26.10 -26.01 -26.03
C VAL A 165 -24.90 -26.96 -25.91
N GLY A 166 -24.08 -26.80 -24.87
CA GLY A 166 -22.96 -27.68 -24.55
C GLY A 166 -22.43 -27.42 -23.15
N ILE A 167 -22.74 -28.34 -22.24
CA ILE A 167 -22.29 -28.43 -20.85
C ILE A 167 -20.87 -29.07 -20.85
N TRP A 168 -19.95 -28.48 -20.06
CA TRP A 168 -18.54 -28.85 -19.74
C TRP A 168 -17.42 -28.51 -20.74
N GLY A 169 -16.39 -27.84 -20.19
CA GLY A 169 -15.11 -27.58 -20.85
C GLY A 169 -14.44 -26.30 -20.35
N ILE A 170 -13.97 -26.26 -19.09
CA ILE A 170 -12.91 -25.31 -18.70
C ILE A 170 -11.61 -25.84 -19.32
N ASP A 171 -11.49 -25.70 -20.64
CA ASP A 171 -10.28 -26.05 -21.39
C ASP A 171 -9.94 -24.97 -22.42
N LYS A 172 -10.07 -23.71 -21.99
CA LYS A 172 -9.38 -22.62 -22.65
C LYS A 172 -8.39 -22.08 -21.67
N SER A 173 -7.17 -22.61 -21.78
CA SER A 173 -5.98 -22.11 -21.13
C SER A 173 -6.00 -20.57 -21.15
N TRP A 174 -5.78 -19.96 -19.99
CA TRP A 174 -5.57 -18.51 -19.88
C TRP A 174 -4.53 -17.98 -20.89
N GLY A 175 -3.62 -18.83 -21.37
CA GLY A 175 -2.64 -18.53 -22.41
C GLY A 175 -3.23 -18.39 -23.82
N GLU A 176 -4.27 -19.14 -24.19
CA GLU A 176 -4.94 -18.99 -25.49
C GLU A 176 -5.75 -17.71 -25.58
N PHE A 177 -6.35 -17.26 -24.46
CA PHE A 177 -7.12 -16.02 -24.43
C PHE A 177 -6.22 -14.79 -24.65
N ARG A 178 -4.98 -14.79 -24.16
CA ARG A 178 -4.02 -13.69 -24.34
C ARG A 178 -3.27 -13.72 -25.68
N ASN A 179 -3.15 -14.87 -26.32
CA ASN A 179 -2.45 -14.99 -27.60
C ASN A 179 -3.10 -14.19 -28.75
N ASN A 180 -4.39 -13.86 -28.63
CA ASN A 180 -5.15 -13.16 -29.68
C ASN A 180 -5.14 -11.63 -29.54
N TYR A 181 -4.50 -11.07 -28.52
CA TYR A 181 -4.43 -9.63 -28.31
C TYR A 181 -2.97 -9.20 -28.25
N GLU A 182 -2.58 -8.33 -29.17
CA GLU A 182 -1.32 -7.60 -29.08
C GLU A 182 -1.45 -6.61 -27.91
N VAL A 183 -1.14 -7.09 -26.72
CA VAL A 183 -1.10 -6.26 -25.51
C VAL A 183 0.15 -5.41 -25.58
N THR A 184 -0.01 -4.11 -25.85
CA THR A 184 1.09 -3.16 -25.71
C THR A 184 1.41 -2.97 -24.23
N ASN A 185 2.70 -2.81 -23.91
CA ASN A 185 3.13 -2.57 -22.53
C ASN A 185 4.13 -1.43 -22.46
N ILE A 186 4.08 -0.68 -21.35
CA ILE A 186 4.99 0.42 -21.04
C ILE A 186 5.71 0.14 -19.70
N ARG A 187 6.74 0.92 -19.40
CA ARG A 187 7.47 0.83 -18.13
C ARG A 187 7.00 1.93 -17.18
N GLY A 188 7.09 1.67 -15.87
CA GLY A 188 6.74 2.68 -14.87
C GLY A 188 7.51 3.99 -15.01
N ARG A 189 8.77 3.96 -15.47
CA ARG A 189 9.58 5.15 -15.76
C ARG A 189 8.91 6.12 -16.73
N ASP A 190 8.07 5.61 -17.62
CA ASP A 190 7.38 6.41 -18.62
C ASP A 190 6.22 7.21 -18.00
N LEU A 191 5.79 6.81 -16.79
CA LEU A 191 4.74 7.46 -16.01
C LEU A 191 5.25 8.19 -14.77
N LEU A 192 6.52 8.01 -14.37
CA LEU A 192 7.11 8.69 -13.21
C LEU A 192 7.21 10.20 -13.49
N GLY A 193 6.40 11.00 -12.78
CA GLY A 193 6.28 12.45 -12.98
C GLY A 193 5.00 12.91 -13.67
N LEU A 194 4.08 11.98 -13.99
CA LEU A 194 2.71 12.31 -14.36
C LEU A 194 1.85 12.26 -13.07
N ASP A 195 1.57 13.44 -12.52
CA ASP A 195 1.05 13.57 -11.14
C ASP A 195 -0.46 13.33 -11.02
N ASP A 196 -1.19 13.29 -12.14
CA ASP A 196 -2.63 13.10 -12.15
C ASP A 196 -3.13 12.10 -13.22
N ALA A 197 -4.34 11.58 -12.99
CA ALA A 197 -4.95 10.59 -13.87
C ALA A 197 -5.19 11.13 -15.29
N ASN A 198 -5.40 12.44 -15.44
CA ASN A 198 -5.62 13.07 -16.73
C ASN A 198 -4.34 13.11 -17.57
N SER A 199 -3.20 13.37 -16.94
CA SER A 199 -1.86 13.37 -17.54
C SER A 199 -1.44 11.97 -17.98
N ILE A 200 -1.78 10.95 -17.18
CA ILE A 200 -1.60 9.55 -17.57
C ILE A 200 -2.46 9.21 -18.79
N GLU A 201 -3.75 9.55 -18.80
CA GLU A 201 -4.62 9.29 -19.95
C GLU A 201 -4.19 10.08 -21.21
N GLU A 202 -3.71 11.31 -21.05
CA GLU A 202 -3.18 12.11 -22.16
C GLU A 202 -1.89 11.48 -22.74
N TYR A 203 -0.99 11.01 -21.88
CA TYR A 203 0.22 10.29 -22.29
C TYR A 203 -0.15 9.01 -23.07
N LEU A 204 -1.13 8.25 -22.59
CA LEU A 204 -1.60 7.05 -23.27
C LEU A 204 -2.23 7.39 -24.62
N ARG A 205 -3.05 8.45 -24.71
CA ARG A 205 -3.68 8.90 -25.97
C ARG A 205 -2.66 9.37 -27.01
N LYS A 206 -1.55 9.97 -26.57
CA LYS A 206 -0.51 10.49 -27.46
C LYS A 206 0.41 9.40 -28.02
N ASN A 207 0.55 8.29 -27.29
CA ASN A 207 1.48 7.21 -27.62
C ASN A 207 0.77 5.88 -28.01
N SER A 208 -0.54 5.90 -28.20
CA SER A 208 -1.35 4.83 -28.80
C SER A 208 -1.52 5.04 -30.30
#